data_AF-A0A956DNK4-F1
#
_entry.id   AF-A0A956DNK4-F1
#
_cell.length_a   1.000
_cell.length_b   1.000
_cell.length_c   1.000
_cell.angle_alpha   90.00
_cell.angle_beta   90.00
_cell.angle_gamma   90.00
#
_symmetry.space_group_name_H-M   'P 1'
#
loop_
_entity.id
_entity.type
_entity.pdbx_description
1 polymer ?
#
loop_
_entity_poly.entity_id
_entity_poly.type
_entity_poly.pdbx_seq_one_letter_code
_entity_poly.pdbx_strand_id
1 'polypeptide(L)'
;MTTLPRHLAILTSLFLATACTSQVAGTGGGGGGEGGQGVGGGTGASGGSTPENCNKPDTSCPTAMPFSGGLCEGNLTCPYEDDIPWTWTCTDGFWTGEPGCNQFEGGCPPPIPAETCSNPSTATLSGISVQVGPIELGQPFRPYAAGELVNIEWGLQGAPMVFFHVRLEGDQVPNCVDVTATLSSDGLEPTVLGSPVTLHCGESLRLYSIVPFGNCGPTEPVPSSLTIDVAGIGSTTAAISIPAEAFCPPIGG
;
A
#
# COMPACT_ATOMS: atom_id res chain seq x y z
N MET A 1 34.42 38.95 -21.36
CA MET A 1 33.09 39.52 -21.10
C MET A 1 32.25 39.32 -22.36
N THR A 2 31.45 38.26 -22.38
CA THR A 2 30.52 37.98 -23.49
C THR A 2 29.39 37.14 -22.90
N THR A 3 28.29 37.80 -22.59
CA THR A 3 27.07 37.24 -22.01
C THR A 3 26.18 36.68 -23.12
N LEU A 4 25.86 35.38 -23.03
CA LEU A 4 24.85 34.71 -23.86
C LEU A 4 23.51 34.66 -23.11
N PRO A 5 22.37 34.96 -23.73
CA PRO A 5 21.07 34.86 -23.09
C PRO A 5 20.55 33.41 -23.13
N ARG A 6 20.15 32.89 -21.96
CA ARG A 6 19.39 31.64 -21.85
C ARG A 6 17.90 31.93 -22.10
N HIS A 7 17.38 31.42 -23.21
CA HIS A 7 15.94 31.36 -23.45
C HIS A 7 15.31 30.25 -22.59
N LEU A 8 14.34 30.66 -21.78
CA LEU A 8 13.47 29.81 -20.98
C LEU A 8 12.33 29.30 -21.89
N ALA A 9 12.31 28.00 -22.20
CA ALA A 9 11.21 27.36 -22.90
C ALA A 9 10.25 26.76 -21.87
N ILE A 10 9.05 27.35 -21.77
CA ILE A 10 7.95 26.84 -20.96
C ILE A 10 7.22 25.79 -21.82
N LEU A 11 7.37 24.52 -21.46
CA LEU A 11 6.59 23.41 -22.02
C LEU A 11 5.32 23.24 -21.17
N THR A 12 4.18 23.64 -21.74
CA THR A 12 2.85 23.39 -21.18
C THR A 12 2.43 21.96 -21.54
N SER A 13 2.51 21.05 -20.57
CA SER A 13 2.00 19.68 -20.74
C SER A 13 0.47 19.67 -20.62
N LEU A 14 -0.18 19.37 -21.73
CA LEU A 14 -1.61 19.13 -21.84
C LEU A 14 -1.90 17.70 -21.36
N PHE A 15 -2.50 17.53 -20.18
CA PHE A 15 -2.98 16.23 -19.72
C PHE A 15 -4.28 15.88 -20.45
N LEU A 16 -4.24 14.87 -21.32
CA LEU A 16 -5.44 14.14 -21.76
C LEU A 16 -5.74 13.06 -20.72
N ALA A 17 -6.83 13.24 -19.96
CA ALA A 17 -7.41 12.17 -19.16
C ALA A 17 -8.13 11.19 -20.11
N THR A 18 -7.54 10.02 -20.32
CA THR A 18 -8.20 8.91 -21.02
C THR A 18 -9.12 8.20 -20.03
N ALA A 19 -10.43 8.38 -20.19
CA ALA A 19 -11.43 7.67 -19.40
C ALA A 19 -11.40 6.16 -19.74
N CYS A 20 -11.22 5.31 -18.73
CA CYS A 20 -11.47 3.88 -18.82
C CYS A 20 -12.99 3.62 -18.90
N THR A 21 -13.53 3.44 -20.10
CA THR A 21 -14.86 2.85 -20.29
C THR A 21 -14.76 1.33 -20.29
N SER A 22 -15.14 0.68 -19.18
CA SER A 22 -15.47 -0.74 -19.17
C SER A 22 -16.98 -0.93 -19.41
N GLN A 23 -17.31 -1.62 -20.49
CA GLN A 23 -18.67 -2.05 -20.81
C GLN A 23 -19.06 -3.23 -19.90
N VAL A 24 -20.00 -3.02 -19.00
CA VAL A 24 -20.71 -4.13 -18.32
C VAL A 24 -21.86 -4.56 -19.23
N ALA A 25 -21.68 -5.68 -19.92
CA ALA A 25 -22.77 -6.34 -20.63
C ALA A 25 -23.67 -7.03 -19.60
N GLY A 26 -24.80 -6.40 -19.28
CA GLY A 26 -25.86 -7.02 -18.52
C GLY A 26 -26.71 -7.94 -19.40
N THR A 27 -26.95 -9.16 -18.94
CA THR A 27 -28.13 -9.94 -19.32
C THR A 27 -28.77 -10.49 -18.06
N GLY A 28 -29.95 -9.96 -17.75
CA GLY A 28 -30.81 -10.46 -16.69
C GLY A 28 -31.44 -11.81 -17.05
N GLY A 29 -31.80 -12.54 -16.01
CA GLY A 29 -32.63 -13.74 -16.09
C GLY A 29 -33.31 -13.95 -14.74
N GLY A 30 -34.56 -13.51 -14.64
CA GLY A 30 -35.42 -13.79 -13.48
C GLY A 30 -35.93 -15.22 -13.49
N GLY A 31 -36.12 -15.78 -12.30
CA GLY A 31 -36.78 -17.06 -12.09
C GLY A 31 -37.13 -17.22 -10.61
N GLY A 32 -38.40 -17.01 -10.28
CA GLY A 32 -38.94 -17.22 -8.93
C GLY A 32 -39.05 -18.70 -8.57
N GLY A 33 -38.91 -18.98 -7.28
CA GLY A 33 -39.17 -20.29 -6.68
C GLY A 33 -39.39 -20.15 -5.19
N GLU A 34 -40.65 -20.20 -4.76
CA GLU A 34 -41.07 -20.34 -3.37
C GLU A 34 -40.80 -21.76 -2.83
N GLY A 35 -40.52 -21.84 -1.52
CA GLY A 35 -40.93 -22.99 -0.70
C GLY A 35 -39.79 -23.82 -0.10
N GLY A 36 -39.49 -23.60 1.18
CA GLY A 36 -38.65 -24.50 1.97
C GLY A 36 -38.28 -23.98 3.35
N GLN A 37 -39.20 -24.08 4.31
CA GLN A 37 -38.88 -23.95 5.74
C GLN A 37 -38.01 -25.14 6.17
N GLY A 38 -36.74 -24.87 6.47
CA GLY A 38 -35.77 -25.81 7.01
C GLY A 38 -35.05 -25.19 8.21
N VAL A 39 -35.06 -25.92 9.31
CA VAL A 39 -34.73 -25.50 10.68
C VAL A 39 -33.22 -25.47 10.90
N GLY A 40 -32.71 -24.39 11.53
CA GLY A 40 -31.61 -24.39 12.50
C GLY A 40 -30.22 -24.86 12.05
N GLY A 41 -29.33 -23.92 11.77
CA GLY A 41 -27.87 -24.13 11.70
C GLY A 41 -27.15 -22.78 11.77
N GLY A 42 -26.17 -22.67 12.67
CA GLY A 42 -25.60 -21.41 13.14
C GLY A 42 -25.13 -20.45 12.04
N THR A 43 -25.31 -19.16 12.31
CA THR A 43 -24.86 -18.01 11.52
C THR A 43 -23.33 -17.99 11.44
N GLY A 44 -22.78 -18.69 10.46
CA GLY A 44 -21.46 -18.39 9.94
C GLY A 44 -21.50 -16.96 9.39
N ALA A 45 -20.57 -16.11 9.83
CA ALA A 45 -20.41 -14.76 9.34
C ALA A 45 -20.03 -14.81 7.85
N SER A 46 -21.05 -14.83 6.98
CA SER A 46 -20.91 -14.54 5.56
C SER A 46 -20.81 -13.02 5.43
N GLY A 47 -19.70 -12.46 5.93
CA GLY A 47 -19.27 -11.11 5.62
C GLY A 47 -18.63 -11.13 4.23
N GLY A 48 -19.39 -11.51 3.20
CA GLY A 48 -18.96 -11.31 1.83
C GLY A 48 -18.96 -9.82 1.57
N SER A 49 -17.80 -9.17 1.68
CA SER A 49 -17.61 -7.81 1.23
C SER A 49 -17.99 -7.77 -0.25
N THR A 50 -19.08 -7.07 -0.57
CA THR A 50 -19.43 -6.79 -1.96
C THR A 50 -18.23 -6.11 -2.63
N PRO A 51 -17.89 -6.46 -3.89
CA PRO A 51 -16.80 -5.83 -4.60
C PRO A 51 -16.90 -4.31 -4.51
N GLU A 52 -15.84 -3.68 -4.03
CA GLU A 52 -15.80 -2.23 -3.87
C GLU A 52 -15.97 -1.56 -5.23
N ASN A 53 -16.88 -0.60 -5.33
CA ASN A 53 -17.06 0.14 -6.57
C ASN A 53 -15.93 1.16 -6.69
N CYS A 54 -14.94 0.86 -7.51
CA CYS A 54 -13.79 1.72 -7.79
C CYS A 54 -14.09 3.10 -8.35
N ASN A 55 -15.33 3.35 -8.75
CA ASN A 55 -15.75 4.66 -9.23
C ASN A 55 -16.46 5.46 -8.13
N LYS A 56 -16.63 4.90 -6.94
CA LYS A 56 -17.19 5.61 -5.81
C LYS A 56 -16.03 6.03 -4.92
N PRO A 57 -15.84 7.34 -4.71
CA PRO A 57 -14.87 7.84 -3.76
C PRO A 57 -15.02 7.12 -2.42
N ASP A 58 -13.93 6.64 -1.81
CA ASP A 58 -13.97 6.22 -0.41
C ASP A 58 -14.23 7.45 0.45
N THR A 59 -15.45 7.58 0.94
CA THR A 59 -15.88 8.70 1.78
C THR A 59 -15.99 8.30 3.25
N SER A 60 -15.39 7.19 3.67
CA SER A 60 -15.44 6.71 5.05
C SER A 60 -14.10 6.86 5.76
N CYS A 61 -14.15 7.10 7.07
CA CYS A 61 -12.95 7.08 7.87
C CYS A 61 -12.41 5.65 7.98
N PRO A 62 -11.13 5.41 7.70
CA PRO A 62 -10.49 4.13 7.95
C PRO A 62 -10.69 3.70 9.41
N THR A 63 -10.81 2.40 9.68
CA THR A 63 -10.98 1.90 11.05
C THR A 63 -9.74 2.06 11.91
N ALA A 64 -8.56 2.14 11.28
CA ALA A 64 -7.28 2.42 11.91
C ALA A 64 -6.76 3.78 11.45
N MET A 65 -5.86 4.40 12.22
CA MET A 65 -5.24 5.67 11.81
C MET A 65 -4.48 5.48 10.48
N PRO A 66 -4.77 6.29 9.45
CA PRO A 66 -4.07 6.21 8.17
C PRO A 66 -2.62 6.70 8.28
N PHE A 67 -1.84 6.54 7.21
CA PHE A 67 -0.47 7.07 7.14
C PHE A 67 -0.44 8.51 6.61
N SER A 68 0.48 9.33 7.10
CA SER A 68 0.72 10.68 6.55
C SER A 68 1.29 10.55 5.15
N GLY A 69 0.54 10.98 4.15
CA GLY A 69 0.84 10.76 2.73
C GLY A 69 0.25 9.48 2.15
N GLY A 70 -0.52 8.70 2.92
CA GLY A 70 -1.36 7.62 2.37
C GLY A 70 -2.46 8.23 1.49
N LEU A 71 -2.85 7.55 0.41
CA LEU A 71 -3.91 8.06 -0.46
C LEU A 71 -5.25 8.10 0.27
N CYS A 72 -6.08 9.04 -0.12
CA CYS A 72 -7.45 9.17 0.36
C CYS A 72 -8.29 9.86 -0.72
N GLU A 73 -9.60 9.71 -0.62
CA GLU A 73 -10.51 10.31 -1.59
C GLU A 73 -11.52 11.22 -0.87
N GLY A 74 -11.86 12.34 -1.52
CA GLY A 74 -12.78 13.32 -0.97
C GLY A 74 -12.17 14.24 0.09
N ASN A 75 -13.04 14.93 0.83
CA ASN A 75 -12.66 15.82 1.92
C ASN A 75 -13.12 15.18 3.23
N LEU A 76 -12.23 14.39 3.83
CA LEU A 76 -12.52 13.62 5.03
C LEU A 76 -11.73 14.16 6.22
N THR A 77 -12.37 14.18 7.38
CA THR A 77 -11.73 14.48 8.66
C THR A 77 -12.16 13.42 9.67
N CYS A 78 -11.19 12.68 10.18
CA CYS A 78 -11.39 11.46 10.94
C CYS A 78 -10.69 11.59 12.30
N PRO A 79 -11.46 11.69 13.40
CA PRO A 79 -10.90 11.64 14.73
C PRO A 79 -10.61 10.18 15.13
N TYR A 80 -9.45 9.96 15.74
CA TYR A 80 -9.04 8.69 16.32
C TYR A 80 -8.71 8.88 17.79
N GLU A 81 -9.51 8.22 18.64
CA GLU A 81 -9.36 8.23 20.09
C GLU A 81 -8.43 7.08 20.49
N ASP A 82 -7.12 7.32 20.42
CA ASP A 82 -6.09 6.44 21.00
C ASP A 82 -5.56 7.07 22.31
N ASP A 83 -4.46 6.55 22.87
CA ASP A 83 -3.79 7.13 24.05
C ASP A 83 -3.48 8.64 23.88
N ILE A 84 -3.28 9.06 22.63
CA ILE A 84 -3.23 10.46 22.20
C ILE A 84 -4.32 10.65 21.15
N PRO A 85 -5.22 11.64 21.27
CA PRO A 85 -6.22 11.90 20.23
C PRO A 85 -5.52 12.41 18.97
N TRP A 86 -5.87 11.85 17.81
CA TRP A 86 -5.36 12.29 16.50
C TRP A 86 -6.51 12.71 15.61
N THR A 87 -6.30 13.78 14.83
CA THR A 87 -7.22 14.16 13.75
C THR A 87 -6.51 13.96 12.42
N TRP A 88 -7.05 13.07 11.59
CA TRP A 88 -6.54 12.83 10.25
C TRP A 88 -7.44 13.50 9.23
N THR A 89 -6.84 14.28 8.34
CA THR A 89 -7.57 15.00 7.28
C THR A 89 -7.07 14.54 5.92
N CYS A 90 -8.00 14.24 5.00
CA CYS A 90 -7.67 13.99 3.61
C CYS A 90 -7.52 15.33 2.88
N THR A 91 -6.28 15.68 2.53
CA THR A 91 -5.93 16.93 1.84
C THR A 91 -5.20 16.60 0.55
N ASP A 92 -5.70 17.11 -0.59
CA ASP A 92 -5.12 16.90 -1.91
C ASP A 92 -4.92 15.41 -2.28
N GLY A 93 -5.81 14.55 -1.80
CA GLY A 93 -5.75 13.10 -2.03
C GLY A 93 -4.78 12.36 -1.11
N PHE A 94 -4.28 13.02 -0.06
CA PHE A 94 -3.38 12.44 0.92
C PHE A 94 -3.85 12.67 2.36
N TRP A 95 -3.77 11.63 3.18
CA TRP A 95 -4.00 11.73 4.61
C TRP A 95 -2.91 12.57 5.28
N THR A 96 -3.30 13.50 6.13
CA THR A 96 -2.42 14.31 6.98
C THR A 96 -2.91 14.23 8.42
N GLY A 97 -2.04 13.77 9.34
CA GLY A 97 -2.38 13.63 10.75
C GLY A 97 -1.90 14.81 11.60
N GLU A 98 -2.79 15.38 12.39
CA GLU A 98 -2.45 16.36 13.42
C GLU A 98 -2.67 15.75 14.82
N PRO A 99 -1.64 15.74 15.69
CA PRO A 99 -1.80 15.29 17.06
C PRO A 99 -2.63 16.29 17.87
N GLY A 100 -3.56 15.78 18.66
CA GLY A 100 -4.29 16.56 19.68
C GLY A 100 -3.51 16.75 20.98
N CYS A 101 -2.28 16.24 21.10
CA CYS A 101 -1.43 16.52 22.26
C CYS A 101 -0.79 17.90 22.19
N ASN A 102 -0.76 18.58 23.34
CA ASN A 102 0.04 19.78 23.53
C ASN A 102 1.51 19.38 23.41
N GLN A 103 2.24 20.00 22.47
CA GLN A 103 3.67 19.78 22.27
C GLN A 103 4.45 20.01 23.57
N PHE A 104 4.77 18.95 24.31
CA PHE A 104 5.90 18.97 25.23
C PHE A 104 7.19 18.87 24.41
N GLU A 105 8.31 19.40 24.91
CA GLU A 105 9.61 19.62 24.22
C GLU A 105 10.19 18.44 23.41
N GLY A 106 9.59 17.26 23.41
CA GLY A 106 9.96 16.10 22.57
C GLY A 106 9.06 15.83 21.35
N GLY A 107 8.01 16.61 21.11
CA GLY A 107 7.02 16.33 20.07
C GLY A 107 6.09 15.16 20.41
N CYS A 108 5.02 15.00 19.64
CA CYS A 108 4.11 13.87 19.78
C CYS A 108 4.62 12.72 18.90
N PRO A 109 4.88 11.52 19.45
CA PRO A 109 5.29 10.39 18.62
C PRO A 109 4.17 10.09 17.63
N PRO A 110 4.44 10.08 16.31
CA PRO A 110 3.42 9.71 15.34
C PRO A 110 2.96 8.27 15.63
N PRO A 111 1.67 7.96 15.48
CA PRO A 111 1.18 6.60 15.62
C PRO A 111 1.87 5.71 14.59
N ILE A 112 2.05 4.44 14.94
CA ILE A 112 2.57 3.44 14.00
C ILE A 112 1.51 3.30 12.91
N PRO A 113 1.79 3.72 11.66
CA PRO A 113 0.81 3.70 10.60
C PRO A 113 0.60 2.25 10.18
N ALA A 114 -0.65 1.82 10.10
CA ALA A 114 -0.95 0.51 9.54
C ALA A 114 -2.31 0.58 8.85
N GLU A 115 -2.33 0.40 7.53
CA GLU A 115 -3.54 0.08 6.76
C GLU A 115 -4.00 -1.35 7.04
N THR A 116 -4.14 -1.64 8.33
CA THR A 116 -4.57 -2.94 8.81
C THR A 116 -6.08 -2.99 8.79
N CYS A 117 -6.59 -4.08 8.24
CA CYS A 117 -8.00 -4.43 8.34
C CYS A 117 -8.15 -5.56 9.37
N SER A 118 -9.30 -5.63 10.03
CA SER A 118 -9.49 -6.56 11.17
C SER A 118 -9.81 -8.00 10.75
N ASN A 119 -10.29 -8.23 9.53
CA ASN A 119 -10.81 -9.53 9.10
C ASN A 119 -10.31 -9.87 7.68
N PRO A 120 -9.02 -10.23 7.51
CA PRO A 120 -8.50 -10.63 6.20
C PRO A 120 -9.26 -11.82 5.64
N SER A 121 -9.49 -11.80 4.34
CA SER A 121 -10.10 -12.93 3.63
C SER A 121 -9.27 -14.19 3.83
N THR A 122 -9.92 -15.28 4.20
CA THR A 122 -9.33 -16.63 4.31
C THR A 122 -9.73 -17.53 3.14
N ALA A 123 -10.52 -16.99 2.20
CA ALA A 123 -10.98 -17.73 1.03
C ALA A 123 -9.83 -18.01 0.06
N THR A 124 -9.81 -19.20 -0.53
CA THR A 124 -8.94 -19.49 -1.67
C THR A 124 -9.57 -18.92 -2.94
N LEU A 125 -8.91 -17.95 -3.57
CA LEU A 125 -9.41 -17.26 -4.76
C LEU A 125 -8.51 -17.58 -5.95
N SER A 126 -9.08 -18.24 -6.97
CA SER A 126 -8.39 -18.52 -8.23
C SER A 126 -8.63 -17.43 -9.25
N GLY A 127 -7.70 -17.24 -10.19
CA GLY A 127 -7.82 -16.24 -11.25
C GLY A 127 -7.45 -14.81 -10.83
N ILE A 128 -7.00 -14.59 -9.60
CA ILE A 128 -6.39 -13.34 -9.14
C ILE A 128 -4.86 -13.47 -9.24
N SER A 129 -4.21 -12.47 -9.81
CA SER A 129 -2.74 -12.37 -9.85
C SER A 129 -2.24 -11.35 -8.83
N VAL A 130 -1.11 -11.66 -8.19
CA VAL A 130 -0.42 -10.76 -7.24
C VAL A 130 0.72 -10.05 -7.97
N GLN A 131 0.79 -8.74 -7.82
CA GLN A 131 1.84 -7.89 -8.37
C GLN A 131 2.40 -7.00 -7.26
N VAL A 132 3.66 -6.63 -7.38
CA VAL A 132 4.36 -5.74 -6.46
C VAL A 132 5.12 -4.68 -7.24
N GLY A 133 5.03 -3.43 -6.77
CA GLY A 133 5.54 -2.27 -7.48
C GLY A 133 6.06 -1.16 -6.55
N PRO A 134 6.76 -0.16 -7.10
CA PRO A 134 7.24 0.99 -6.34
C PRO A 134 6.12 1.95 -5.94
N ILE A 135 6.41 2.78 -4.94
CA ILE A 135 5.55 3.89 -4.55
C ILE A 135 5.93 5.11 -5.38
N GLU A 136 5.09 5.44 -6.36
CA GLU A 136 5.28 6.60 -7.24
C GLU A 136 4.06 7.51 -7.12
N LEU A 137 4.18 8.56 -6.31
CA LEU A 137 3.08 9.49 -6.06
C LEU A 137 2.55 10.09 -7.38
N GLY A 138 1.25 9.92 -7.61
CA GLY A 138 0.55 10.43 -8.79
C GLY A 138 0.88 9.69 -10.10
N GLN A 139 1.57 8.55 -10.03
CA GLN A 139 1.75 7.66 -11.19
C GLN A 139 0.83 6.43 -11.06
N PRO A 140 0.33 5.88 -12.18
CA PRO A 140 -0.35 4.60 -12.15
C PRO A 140 0.58 3.49 -11.65
N PHE A 141 0.01 2.51 -10.95
CA PHE A 141 0.75 1.31 -10.55
C PHE A 141 1.45 0.66 -11.74
N ARG A 142 2.69 0.23 -11.49
CA ARG A 142 3.45 -0.65 -12.36
C ARG A 142 4.19 -1.70 -11.53
N PRO A 143 4.38 -2.92 -12.02
CA PRO A 143 5.30 -3.85 -11.40
C PRO A 143 6.74 -3.34 -11.41
N TYR A 144 7.56 -3.80 -10.47
CA TYR A 144 9.01 -3.62 -10.53
C TYR A 144 9.60 -4.23 -11.80
N ALA A 145 10.53 -3.51 -12.45
CA ALA A 145 11.38 -4.09 -13.47
C ALA A 145 12.45 -4.98 -12.84
N ALA A 146 12.93 -5.99 -13.58
CA ALA A 146 13.96 -6.89 -13.07
C ALA A 146 15.26 -6.15 -12.74
N GLY A 147 15.69 -6.22 -11.48
CA GLY A 147 16.90 -5.56 -10.98
C GLY A 147 16.73 -4.06 -10.76
N GLU A 148 15.50 -3.53 -10.77
CA GLU A 148 15.21 -2.11 -10.57
C GLU A 148 15.81 -1.60 -9.25
N LEU A 149 16.50 -0.46 -9.31
CA LEU A 149 17.05 0.20 -8.13
C LEU A 149 15.90 0.82 -7.32
N VAL A 150 15.73 0.38 -6.08
CA VAL A 150 14.66 0.89 -5.20
C VAL A 150 15.13 2.11 -4.43
N ASN A 151 14.21 3.03 -4.19
CA ASN A 151 14.42 4.14 -3.28
C ASN A 151 14.32 3.64 -1.84
N ILE A 152 15.21 4.13 -0.98
CA ILE A 152 15.25 3.79 0.43
C ILE A 152 14.82 5.00 1.24
N GLU A 153 13.97 4.74 2.21
CA GLU A 153 13.56 5.73 3.20
C GLU A 153 13.99 5.26 4.59
N TRP A 154 14.44 6.20 5.40
CA TRP A 154 14.94 5.92 6.74
C TRP A 154 13.81 6.06 7.75
N GLY A 155 13.50 4.97 8.44
CA GLY A 155 12.52 4.97 9.52
C GLY A 155 13.03 5.76 10.71
N LEU A 156 12.11 6.13 11.61
CA LEU A 156 12.42 6.92 12.81
C LEU A 156 13.45 6.26 13.73
N GLN A 157 13.59 4.94 13.66
CA GLN A 157 14.59 4.18 14.42
C GLN A 157 15.95 4.08 13.70
N GLY A 158 16.15 4.81 12.59
CA GLY A 158 17.36 4.76 11.77
C GLY A 158 17.47 3.51 10.90
N ALA A 159 16.38 2.75 10.76
CA ALA A 159 16.34 1.57 9.92
C ALA A 159 16.00 1.94 8.46
N PRO A 160 16.78 1.50 7.47
CA PRO A 160 16.44 1.69 6.06
C PRO A 160 15.29 0.76 5.68
N MET A 161 14.35 1.28 4.91
CA MET A 161 13.13 0.58 4.51
C MET A 161 12.93 0.69 3.01
N VAL A 162 12.50 -0.43 2.41
CA VAL A 162 11.98 -0.47 1.05
C VAL A 162 10.46 -0.32 1.14
N PHE A 163 9.93 0.69 0.47
CA PHE A 163 8.50 0.91 0.36
C PHE A 163 7.95 0.36 -0.95
N PHE A 164 6.75 -0.22 -0.92
CA PHE A 164 6.14 -0.86 -2.08
C PHE A 164 4.61 -0.90 -1.99
N HIS A 165 3.96 -1.10 -3.13
CA HIS A 165 2.53 -1.43 -3.21
C HIS A 165 2.37 -2.90 -3.59
N VAL A 166 1.28 -3.50 -3.14
CA VAL A 166 0.75 -4.77 -3.62
C VAL A 166 -0.51 -4.49 -4.41
N ARG A 167 -0.59 -5.05 -5.61
CA ARG A 167 -1.78 -5.02 -6.45
C ARG A 167 -2.26 -6.42 -6.75
N LEU A 168 -3.57 -6.61 -6.62
CA LEU A 168 -4.30 -7.80 -6.97
C LEU A 168 -5.13 -7.50 -8.23
N GLU A 169 -4.92 -8.28 -9.28
CA GLU A 169 -5.70 -8.16 -10.52
C GLU A 169 -6.51 -9.43 -10.76
N GLY A 170 -7.82 -9.28 -10.92
CA GLY A 170 -8.75 -10.37 -11.21
C GLY A 170 -10.19 -9.95 -10.93
N ASP A 171 -11.12 -10.89 -11.09
CA ASP A 171 -12.50 -10.68 -10.68
C ASP A 171 -12.66 -10.88 -9.17
N GLN A 172 -13.56 -10.11 -8.53
CA GLN A 172 -13.91 -10.26 -7.10
C GLN A 172 -12.71 -10.14 -6.14
N VAL A 173 -11.84 -9.17 -6.36
CA VAL A 173 -10.71 -8.90 -5.45
C VAL A 173 -11.22 -8.52 -4.05
N PRO A 174 -10.77 -9.18 -2.98
CA PRO A 174 -11.14 -8.84 -1.62
C PRO A 174 -10.53 -7.50 -1.23
N ASN A 175 -11.27 -6.71 -0.45
CA ASN A 175 -10.83 -5.42 0.09
C ASN A 175 -9.92 -5.54 1.32
N CYS A 176 -9.72 -6.76 1.83
CA CYS A 176 -8.92 -7.02 3.02
C CYS A 176 -8.25 -8.38 2.90
N VAL A 177 -6.92 -8.40 2.94
CA VAL A 177 -6.09 -9.61 2.72
C VAL A 177 -5.00 -9.70 3.77
N ASP A 178 -4.48 -10.91 4.00
CA ASP A 178 -3.28 -11.11 4.81
C ASP A 178 -2.07 -11.20 3.89
N VAL A 179 -1.09 -10.31 4.09
CA VAL A 179 0.10 -10.17 3.25
C VAL A 179 1.34 -10.50 4.07
N THR A 180 2.17 -11.40 3.57
CA THR A 180 3.51 -11.66 4.07
C THR A 180 4.53 -11.15 3.06
N ALA A 181 5.31 -10.15 3.45
CA ALA A 181 6.44 -9.65 2.68
C ALA A 181 7.75 -10.26 3.23
N THR A 182 8.54 -10.85 2.34
CA THR A 182 9.88 -11.36 2.66
C THR A 182 10.90 -10.63 1.80
N LEU A 183 11.81 -9.89 2.43
CA LEU A 183 12.91 -9.20 1.76
C LEU A 183 14.22 -9.95 2.04
N SER A 184 14.81 -10.49 0.98
CA SER A 184 16.07 -11.22 1.04
C SER A 184 17.15 -10.48 0.27
N SER A 185 18.37 -10.46 0.80
CA SER A 185 19.57 -9.94 0.13
C SER A 185 20.69 -10.96 0.26
N ASP A 186 21.58 -11.06 -0.74
CA ASP A 186 22.62 -12.09 -0.75
C ASP A 186 23.49 -12.03 0.52
N GLY A 187 23.68 -13.19 1.15
CA GLY A 187 24.49 -13.33 2.38
C GLY A 187 23.88 -12.76 3.67
N LEU A 188 22.63 -12.30 3.68
CA LEU A 188 21.96 -11.73 4.86
C LEU A 188 20.70 -12.52 5.24
N GLU A 189 20.37 -12.50 6.53
CA GLU A 189 19.12 -13.10 7.03
C GLU A 189 17.91 -12.32 6.50
N PRO A 190 16.90 -12.98 5.92
CA PRO A 190 15.76 -12.31 5.34
C PRO A 190 14.92 -11.61 6.42
N THR A 191 14.35 -10.47 6.07
CA THR A 191 13.34 -9.81 6.90
C THR A 191 11.95 -10.27 6.46
N VAL A 192 11.14 -10.70 7.41
CA VAL A 192 9.76 -11.15 7.19
C VAL A 192 8.81 -10.23 7.95
N LEU A 193 7.84 -9.64 7.23
CA LEU A 193 6.77 -8.83 7.80
C LEU A 193 5.42 -9.38 7.34
N GLY A 194 4.59 -9.82 8.29
CA GLY A 194 3.21 -10.21 8.04
C GLY A 194 2.25 -9.14 8.57
N SER A 195 1.27 -8.75 7.76
CA SER A 195 0.22 -7.82 8.18
C SER A 195 -1.06 -8.04 7.39
N PRO A 196 -2.24 -7.93 8.02
CA PRO A 196 -3.45 -7.68 7.27
C PRO A 196 -3.36 -6.32 6.58
N VAL A 197 -3.84 -6.23 5.35
CA VAL A 197 -3.75 -5.06 4.48
C VAL A 197 -5.11 -4.78 3.85
N THR A 198 -5.57 -3.53 3.96
CA THR A 198 -6.72 -3.02 3.23
C THR A 198 -6.32 -2.75 1.78
N LEU A 199 -7.15 -3.18 0.83
CA LEU A 199 -6.95 -2.92 -0.60
C LEU A 199 -8.05 -2.00 -1.09
N HIS A 200 -7.65 -0.90 -1.72
CA HIS A 200 -8.52 0.01 -2.44
C HIS A 200 -8.42 -0.34 -3.92
N CYS A 201 -9.52 -0.81 -4.52
CA CYS A 201 -9.51 -1.24 -5.92
C CYS A 201 -8.50 -2.34 -6.27
N GLY A 202 -8.24 -3.20 -5.28
CA GLY A 202 -7.25 -4.25 -5.39
C GLY A 202 -5.81 -3.77 -5.22
N GLU A 203 -5.56 -2.53 -4.84
CA GLU A 203 -4.22 -2.00 -4.58
C GLU A 203 -4.07 -1.53 -3.13
N SER A 204 -2.94 -1.85 -2.49
CA SER A 204 -2.58 -1.29 -1.18
C SER A 204 -2.03 0.11 -1.34
N LEU A 205 -2.17 1.02 -0.36
CA LEU A 205 -1.58 2.35 -0.52
C LEU A 205 -0.08 2.36 -0.24
N ARG A 206 0.38 1.80 0.88
CA ARG A 206 1.83 1.84 1.23
C ARG A 206 2.20 0.76 2.21
N LEU A 207 3.05 -0.16 1.77
CA LEU A 207 3.68 -1.18 2.62
C LEU A 207 5.19 -0.95 2.67
N TYR A 208 5.84 -1.57 3.65
CA TYR A 208 7.29 -1.50 3.79
C TYR A 208 7.89 -2.83 4.22
N SER A 209 9.19 -2.99 3.95
CA SER A 209 10.02 -4.01 4.58
C SER A 209 11.33 -3.38 5.01
N ILE A 210 11.82 -3.77 6.19
CA ILE A 210 13.10 -3.31 6.69
C ILE A 210 14.20 -4.01 5.90
N VAL A 211 15.19 -3.25 5.44
CA VAL A 211 16.35 -3.82 4.74
C VAL A 211 17.11 -4.71 5.73
N PRO A 212 17.41 -5.98 5.38
CA PRO A 212 18.26 -6.83 6.18
C PRO A 212 19.57 -6.15 6.55
N PHE A 213 19.89 -6.10 7.85
CA PHE A 213 21.12 -5.49 8.31
C PHE A 213 22.29 -6.47 8.16
N GLY A 214 23.41 -5.95 7.67
CA GLY A 214 24.67 -6.66 7.56
C GLY A 214 25.84 -5.78 7.98
N ASN A 215 27.06 -6.26 7.72
CA ASN A 215 28.24 -5.43 7.85
C ASN A 215 28.24 -4.34 6.76
N CYS A 216 28.57 -3.10 7.13
CA CYS A 216 28.90 -2.04 6.18
C CYS A 216 30.02 -2.52 5.25
N GLY A 217 29.68 -2.90 4.01
CA GLY A 217 30.59 -3.65 3.15
C GLY A 217 30.27 -3.52 1.66
N PRO A 218 29.00 -3.50 1.24
CA PRO A 218 28.67 -3.22 -0.15
C PRO A 218 29.12 -1.80 -0.54
N THR A 219 29.70 -1.67 -1.72
CA THR A 219 30.01 -0.38 -2.37
C THR A 219 29.17 -0.18 -3.64
N GLU A 220 28.47 -1.23 -4.05
CA GLU A 220 27.59 -1.29 -5.21
C GLU A 220 26.19 -1.72 -4.73
N PRO A 221 25.12 -1.39 -5.50
CA PRO A 221 23.78 -1.88 -5.19
C PRO A 221 23.76 -3.40 -5.04
N VAL A 222 23.09 -3.87 -3.99
CA VAL A 222 22.99 -5.29 -3.66
C VAL A 222 21.77 -5.89 -4.35
N PRO A 223 21.93 -6.96 -5.14
CA PRO A 223 20.80 -7.72 -5.67
C PRO A 223 19.97 -8.32 -4.53
N SER A 224 18.68 -8.07 -4.56
CA SER A 224 17.73 -8.48 -3.53
C SER A 224 16.45 -9.02 -4.18
N SER A 225 15.68 -9.78 -3.41
CA SER A 225 14.37 -10.27 -3.82
C SER A 225 13.32 -9.86 -2.81
N LEU A 226 12.23 -9.26 -3.30
CA LEU A 226 11.03 -8.97 -2.51
C LEU A 226 9.95 -9.97 -2.91
N THR A 227 9.66 -10.91 -2.02
CA THR A 227 8.58 -11.89 -2.19
C THR A 227 7.36 -11.43 -1.41
N ILE A 228 6.23 -11.36 -2.10
CA ILE A 228 4.92 -11.07 -1.51
C ILE A 228 4.09 -12.33 -1.60
N ASP A 229 3.64 -12.85 -0.46
CA ASP A 229 2.66 -13.92 -0.35
C ASP A 229 1.34 -13.35 0.17
N VAL A 230 0.25 -13.63 -0.53
CA VAL A 230 -1.10 -13.20 -0.15
C VAL A 230 -1.92 -14.44 0.15
N ALA A 231 -2.35 -14.57 1.40
CA ALA A 231 -3.01 -15.76 1.90
C ALA A 231 -4.24 -16.12 1.05
N GLY A 232 -4.30 -17.39 0.60
CA GLY A 232 -5.40 -17.89 -0.22
C GLY A 232 -5.38 -17.46 -1.69
N ILE A 233 -4.46 -16.60 -2.13
CA ILE A 233 -4.37 -16.11 -3.51
C ILE A 233 -3.10 -16.65 -4.19
N GLY A 234 -1.94 -16.42 -3.59
CA GLY A 234 -0.66 -16.87 -4.11
C GLY A 234 0.48 -15.91 -3.81
N SER A 235 1.62 -16.14 -4.46
CA SER A 235 2.81 -15.32 -4.26
C SER A 235 3.40 -14.78 -5.55
N THR A 236 4.12 -13.68 -5.42
CA THR A 236 4.93 -13.05 -6.48
C THR A 236 6.30 -12.67 -5.94
N THR A 237 7.29 -12.55 -6.81
CA THR A 237 8.65 -12.16 -6.42
C THR A 237 9.18 -11.14 -7.40
N ALA A 238 9.59 -9.97 -6.89
CA ALA A 238 10.32 -8.97 -7.64
C ALA A 238 11.82 -9.10 -7.36
N ALA A 239 12.62 -9.12 -8.43
CA ALA A 239 14.06 -8.93 -8.34
C ALA A 239 14.33 -7.42 -8.34
N ILE A 240 14.93 -6.91 -7.27
CA ILE A 240 15.23 -5.49 -7.06
C ILE A 240 16.70 -5.31 -6.71
N SER A 241 17.19 -4.07 -6.79
CA SER A 241 18.53 -3.69 -6.33
C SER A 241 18.39 -2.69 -5.20
N ILE A 242 19.00 -2.97 -4.05
CA ILE A 242 19.01 -2.06 -2.90
C ILE A 242 20.31 -1.25 -2.92
N PRO A 243 20.26 0.09 -2.83
CA PRO A 243 21.45 0.93 -2.75
C PRO A 243 22.41 0.50 -1.62
N ALA A 244 23.71 0.57 -1.86
CA ALA A 244 24.74 0.11 -0.93
C ALA A 244 24.65 0.81 0.44
N GLU A 245 24.33 2.11 0.43
CA GLU A 245 24.17 2.94 1.62
C GLU A 245 23.05 2.46 2.55
N ALA A 246 22.09 1.69 2.05
CA ALA A 246 21.03 1.12 2.89
C ALA A 246 21.58 0.07 3.86
N PHE A 247 22.70 -0.59 3.56
CA PHE A 247 23.29 -1.60 4.46
C PHE A 247 24.21 -0.99 5.52
N CYS A 248 24.46 0.32 5.43
CA CYS A 248 25.30 1.02 6.37
C CYS A 248 24.54 2.24 6.92
N PRO A 249 23.80 2.08 8.03
CA PRO A 249 23.10 3.20 8.64
C PRO A 249 24.08 4.35 8.86
N PRO A 250 23.68 5.60 8.60
CA PRO A 250 24.52 6.74 8.87
C PRO A 250 24.81 6.75 10.37
N ILE A 251 26.00 6.25 10.74
CA ILE A 251 26.50 6.32 12.11
C ILE A 251 26.59 7.82 12.41
N GLY A 252 25.75 8.30 13.33
CA GLY A 252 25.56 9.72 13.57
C GLY A 252 26.87 10.51 13.60
N GLY A 253 26.94 11.50 12.71
CA GLY A 253 27.78 12.69 12.90
C GLY A 253 27.10 13.70 13.80
#